data_AF-A0A9E3RCS8-F1
#
_entry.id   AF-A0A9E3RCS8-F1
#
_cell.length_a   1.000
_cell.length_b   1.000
_cell.length_c   1.000
_cell.angle_alpha   90.00
_cell.angle_beta   90.00
_cell.angle_gamma   90.00
#
_symmetry.space_group_name_H-M   'P 1'
#
loop_
_entity.id
_entity.type
_entity.pdbx_description
1 polymer ?
#
loop_
_entity_poly.entity_id
_entity_poly.type
_entity_poly.pdbx_seq_one_letter_code
_entity_poly.pdbx_strand_id
1 'polypeptide(L)'
;MMQALMLAVLLSAGEAPVLSLAAPELTVVGLPAEQATYFTENLAQQLTLRGARTITTKEMSALIGLERQKQLLGCSAQGSSCIAELAGALGTDGVVIGDVGKLGSVMQVNLRVVSAEGKLLAIFSKEAANDDALREVFQAAAASLVRQTAKALSRVVPEAAVEAQVVTGSPVRRYFWVPAVVGAVVTGVGVGLLVDAGDKANQLKIDRFTGAQASDLRTGGQRNQTLGAAGIGIGVAAIAAGAAMYLFGDSGAPAVAVVPGPSGAMVSVSGVLP
;
A
#
# COMPACT_ATOMS: atom_id res chain seq x y z
N MET A 1 -34.60 -21.18 26.05
CA MET A 1 -33.66 -22.31 26.17
C MET A 1 -33.10 -22.73 24.80
N MET A 2 -32.58 -21.81 23.97
CA MET A 2 -31.99 -22.17 22.66
C MET A 2 -31.05 -21.06 22.15
N GLN A 3 -30.04 -20.66 22.94
CA GLN A 3 -29.13 -19.58 22.51
C GLN A 3 -27.72 -19.67 23.11
N ALA A 4 -27.23 -20.89 23.37
CA ALA A 4 -25.96 -21.12 24.07
C ALA A 4 -24.97 -22.03 23.32
N LEU A 5 -25.14 -22.25 22.02
CA LEU A 5 -24.26 -23.18 21.29
C LEU A 5 -23.92 -22.66 19.88
N MET A 6 -23.16 -21.57 19.77
CA MET A 6 -22.37 -21.32 18.57
C MET A 6 -21.11 -20.49 18.87
N LEU A 7 -19.98 -21.08 18.47
CA LEU A 7 -18.69 -20.47 18.19
C LEU A 7 -17.77 -20.10 19.37
N ALA A 8 -17.41 -21.12 20.15
CA ALA A 8 -16.06 -21.24 20.68
C ALA A 8 -15.13 -21.82 19.59
N VAL A 9 -14.66 -20.96 18.68
CA VAL A 9 -13.45 -21.22 17.88
C VAL A 9 -12.54 -20.02 18.10
N LEU A 10 -11.95 -19.95 19.29
CA LEU A 10 -10.76 -19.15 19.51
C LEU A 10 -9.62 -19.90 18.82
N LEU A 11 -9.40 -19.45 17.60
CA LEU A 11 -8.27 -19.75 16.73
C LEU A 11 -6.98 -19.73 17.57
N SER A 12 -6.35 -20.89 17.76
CA SER A 12 -4.95 -20.94 18.17
C SER A 12 -4.12 -20.38 17.01
N ALA A 13 -3.96 -19.06 16.99
CA ALA A 13 -2.91 -18.43 16.20
C ALA A 13 -1.58 -18.86 16.84
N GLY A 14 -1.05 -20.00 16.38
CA GLY A 14 0.35 -20.31 16.62
C GLY A 14 1.16 -19.17 16.04
N GLU A 15 1.90 -18.48 16.90
CA GLU A 15 2.80 -17.41 16.52
C GLU A 15 3.82 -17.99 15.52
N ALA A 16 3.60 -17.75 14.23
CA ALA A 16 4.52 -18.23 13.21
C ALA A 16 5.87 -17.57 13.49
N PRO A 17 6.97 -18.35 13.60
CA PRO A 17 8.24 -17.81 14.01
C PRO A 17 8.72 -16.80 12.98
N VAL A 18 8.70 -15.52 13.38
CA VAL A 18 9.09 -14.38 12.54
C VAL A 18 10.49 -14.60 11.97
N LEU A 19 10.66 -14.32 10.68
CA LEU A 19 11.96 -14.46 10.01
C LEU A 19 12.94 -13.44 10.61
N SER A 20 14.04 -13.90 11.19
CA SER A 20 15.04 -13.08 11.85
C SER A 20 16.34 -13.05 11.04
N LEU A 21 16.80 -11.87 10.61
CA LEU A 21 17.98 -11.69 9.76
C LEU A 21 18.99 -10.74 10.41
N ALA A 22 20.27 -11.12 10.44
CA ALA A 22 21.34 -10.18 10.75
C ALA A 22 21.78 -9.43 9.49
N ALA A 23 21.96 -8.12 9.59
CA ALA A 23 22.43 -7.26 8.49
C ALA A 23 23.73 -6.54 8.94
N PRO A 24 24.90 -7.18 8.81
CA PRO A 24 26.19 -6.51 8.98
C PRO A 24 26.39 -5.42 7.93
N GLU A 25 27.41 -4.59 8.14
CA GLU A 25 27.75 -3.52 7.21
C GLU A 25 28.08 -4.06 5.81
N LEU A 26 27.42 -3.51 4.80
CA LEU A 26 27.68 -3.81 3.39
C LEU A 26 29.07 -3.34 3.01
N THR A 27 29.75 -4.11 2.18
CA THR A 27 31.03 -3.69 1.63
C THR A 27 30.80 -2.71 0.48
N VAL A 28 31.60 -1.64 0.40
CA VAL A 28 31.51 -0.69 -0.71
C VAL A 28 32.81 -0.63 -1.48
N VAL A 29 32.72 -0.65 -2.81
CA VAL A 29 33.89 -0.60 -3.70
C VAL A 29 33.76 0.62 -4.59
N GLY A 30 34.72 1.55 -4.50
CA GLY A 30 34.69 2.80 -5.26
C GLY A 30 33.73 3.86 -4.71
N LEU A 31 33.27 3.71 -3.47
CA LEU A 31 32.44 4.69 -2.74
C LEU A 31 33.03 4.96 -1.34
N PRO A 32 32.73 6.12 -0.72
CA PRO A 32 33.10 6.42 0.66
C PRO A 32 32.51 5.44 1.66
N ALA A 33 33.26 5.12 2.72
CA ALA A 33 32.81 4.20 3.78
C ALA A 33 31.53 4.68 4.50
N GLU A 34 31.30 5.99 4.59
CA GLU A 34 30.07 6.54 5.19
C GLU A 34 28.79 6.12 4.43
N GLN A 35 28.91 5.89 3.12
CA GLN A 35 27.78 5.41 2.31
C GLN A 35 27.45 3.94 2.59
N ALA A 36 28.44 3.13 3.01
CA ALA A 36 28.24 1.73 3.37
C ALA A 36 27.23 1.60 4.52
N THR A 37 27.43 2.41 5.56
CA THR A 37 26.51 2.48 6.70
C THR A 37 25.12 2.95 6.25
N TYR A 38 25.02 3.99 5.43
CA TYR A 38 23.73 4.48 4.94
C TYR A 38 22.95 3.41 4.14
N PHE A 39 23.61 2.70 3.22
CA PHE A 39 22.97 1.65 2.44
C PHE A 39 22.55 0.45 3.28
N THR A 40 23.35 0.09 4.28
CA THR A 40 23.04 -0.99 5.21
C THR A 40 21.77 -0.67 6.01
N GLU A 41 21.66 0.54 6.56
CA GLU A 41 20.47 0.96 7.32
C GLU A 41 19.22 1.03 6.43
N ASN A 42 19.36 1.57 5.22
CA ASN A 42 18.24 1.60 4.28
C ASN A 42 17.76 0.18 3.92
N LEU A 43 18.69 -0.73 3.62
CA LEU A 43 18.35 -2.13 3.35
C LEU A 43 17.69 -2.80 4.57
N ALA A 44 18.21 -2.60 5.78
CA ALA A 44 17.67 -3.15 7.00
C ALA A 44 16.23 -2.66 7.27
N GLN A 45 16.00 -1.36 7.07
CA GLN A 45 14.66 -0.78 7.14
C GLN A 45 13.73 -1.45 6.13
N GLN A 46 14.15 -1.59 4.87
CA GLN A 46 13.34 -2.26 3.84
C GLN A 46 13.05 -3.72 4.19
N LEU A 47 14.00 -4.47 4.74
CA LEU A 47 13.79 -5.85 5.20
C LEU A 47 12.76 -5.90 6.35
N THR A 48 12.82 -4.95 7.29
CA THR A 48 11.83 -4.80 8.37
C THR A 48 10.44 -4.51 7.83
N LEU A 49 10.32 -3.59 6.87
CA LEU A 49 9.04 -3.28 6.20
C LEU A 49 8.47 -4.48 5.43
N ARG A 50 9.28 -5.51 5.14
CA ARG A 50 8.84 -6.76 4.51
C ARG A 50 8.55 -7.88 5.52
N GLY A 51 8.50 -7.56 6.81
CA GLY A 51 8.12 -8.50 7.86
C GLY A 51 9.25 -9.40 8.38
N ALA A 52 10.50 -9.10 8.04
CA ALA A 52 11.66 -9.74 8.66
C ALA A 52 12.14 -8.91 9.86
N ARG A 53 12.42 -9.53 11.00
CA ARG A 53 13.12 -8.86 12.10
C ARG A 53 14.59 -8.72 11.70
N THR A 54 15.07 -7.49 11.47
CA THR A 54 16.49 -7.27 11.21
C THR A 54 17.26 -6.87 12.45
N ILE A 55 18.51 -7.31 12.54
CA ILE A 55 19.47 -6.86 13.55
C ILE A 55 20.66 -6.23 12.82
N THR A 56 20.85 -4.92 12.93
CA THR A 56 21.96 -4.20 12.29
C THR A 56 23.17 -4.04 13.20
N THR A 57 24.32 -3.69 12.64
CA THR A 57 25.53 -3.36 13.43
C THR A 57 25.29 -2.22 14.42
N LYS A 58 24.46 -1.22 14.06
CA LYS A 58 24.11 -0.14 14.98
C LYS A 58 23.27 -0.63 16.15
N GLU A 59 22.28 -1.47 15.90
CA GLU A 59 21.46 -2.07 16.96
C GLU A 59 22.28 -3.00 17.86
N MET A 60 23.22 -3.76 17.30
CA MET A 60 24.17 -4.57 18.07
C MET A 60 25.05 -3.69 18.97
N SER A 61 25.55 -2.56 18.44
CA SER A 61 26.37 -1.63 19.23
C SER A 61 25.59 -0.87 20.32
N ALA A 62 24.29 -0.67 20.13
CA ALA A 62 23.42 -0.05 21.13
C ALA A 62 23.08 -1.02 22.29
N LEU A 63 23.09 -2.34 22.02
CA LEU A 63 22.74 -3.36 22.99
C LEU A 63 23.94 -4.03 23.66
N ILE A 64 25.16 -3.84 23.14
CA ILE A 64 26.35 -4.54 23.61
C ILE A 64 27.52 -3.57 23.81
N GLY A 65 28.18 -3.65 24.98
CA GLY A 65 29.37 -2.84 25.30
C GLY A 65 30.54 -3.03 24.32
N LEU A 66 31.42 -2.03 24.28
CA LEU A 66 32.51 -1.83 23.30
C LEU A 66 33.41 -3.08 23.07
N GLU A 67 33.60 -3.92 24.09
CA GLU A 67 34.42 -5.14 24.04
C GLU A 67 33.88 -6.25 23.13
N ARG A 68 32.55 -6.47 23.08
CA ARG A 68 31.95 -7.48 22.18
C ARG A 68 31.81 -6.93 20.75
N GLN A 69 31.67 -5.60 20.61
CA GLN A 69 31.67 -4.93 19.31
C GLN A 69 32.97 -5.20 18.54
N LYS A 70 34.13 -5.22 19.24
CA LYS A 70 35.42 -5.57 18.62
C LYS A 70 35.49 -7.02 18.12
N GLN A 71 34.83 -7.96 18.79
CA GLN A 71 34.78 -9.36 18.36
C GLN A 71 33.91 -9.53 17.11
N LEU A 72 32.80 -8.79 17.02
CA LEU A 72 31.89 -8.79 15.85
C LEU A 72 32.51 -8.12 14.62
N LEU A 73 33.27 -7.02 14.82
CA LEU A 73 33.94 -6.30 13.74
C LEU A 73 35.15 -7.04 13.16
N GLY A 74 35.81 -7.90 13.93
CA GLY A 74 36.85 -8.79 13.39
C GLY A 74 36.26 -9.74 12.34
N CYS A 75 35.04 -10.22 12.63
CA CYS A 75 34.34 -11.24 11.86
C CYS A 75 33.93 -10.81 10.44
N SER A 76 33.76 -9.51 10.16
CA SER A 76 33.42 -9.02 8.81
C SER A 76 34.52 -9.28 7.76
N ALA A 77 35.75 -9.60 8.19
CA ALA A 77 36.89 -9.85 7.32
C ALA A 77 37.27 -11.34 7.17
N GLN A 78 36.66 -12.28 7.91
CA GLN A 78 37.07 -13.69 7.91
C GLN A 78 35.99 -14.66 7.41
N GLY A 79 35.80 -14.72 6.09
CA GLY A 79 35.21 -15.89 5.41
C GLY A 79 33.77 -16.30 5.79
N SER A 80 33.23 -17.30 5.11
CA SER A 80 31.85 -17.78 5.34
C SER A 80 31.66 -18.48 6.69
N SER A 81 32.74 -18.98 7.31
CA SER A 81 32.68 -19.73 8.57
C SER A 81 32.40 -18.84 9.79
N CYS A 82 33.01 -17.65 9.87
CA CYS A 82 32.69 -16.75 10.98
C CYS A 82 31.29 -16.12 10.83
N ILE A 83 30.80 -15.94 9.60
CA ILE A 83 29.44 -15.43 9.37
C ILE A 83 28.38 -16.44 9.83
N ALA A 84 28.64 -17.74 9.64
CA ALA A 84 27.81 -18.82 10.18
C ALA A 84 27.78 -18.82 11.72
N GLU A 85 28.96 -18.67 12.36
CA GLU A 85 29.07 -18.54 13.82
C GLU A 85 28.35 -17.30 14.36
N LEU A 86 28.44 -16.18 13.64
CA LEU A 86 27.75 -14.93 13.96
C LEU A 86 26.22 -15.12 13.94
N ALA A 87 25.69 -15.77 12.90
CA ALA A 87 24.25 -16.05 12.80
C ALA A 87 23.76 -16.92 13.95
N GLY A 88 24.53 -17.95 14.32
CA GLY A 88 24.25 -18.83 15.45
C GLY A 88 24.30 -18.11 16.79
N ALA A 89 25.30 -17.25 17.01
CA ALA A 89 25.45 -16.45 18.23
C ALA A 89 24.34 -15.41 18.42
N LEU A 90 23.84 -14.84 17.32
CA LEU A 90 22.74 -13.86 17.32
C LEU A 90 21.35 -14.50 17.35
N GLY A 91 21.25 -15.83 17.20
CA GLY A 91 19.97 -16.53 17.11
C GLY A 91 19.14 -16.08 15.90
N THR A 92 19.80 -15.71 14.81
CA THR A 92 19.16 -15.28 13.56
C THR A 92 19.07 -16.45 12.58
N ASP A 93 18.04 -16.45 11.74
CA ASP A 93 17.83 -17.48 10.73
C ASP A 93 18.82 -17.37 9.56
N GLY A 94 19.41 -16.20 9.37
CA GLY A 94 20.48 -15.98 8.42
C GLY A 94 21.10 -14.59 8.49
N VAL A 95 22.25 -14.43 7.84
CA VAL A 95 23.00 -13.18 7.74
C VAL A 95 22.97 -12.68 6.31
N VAL A 96 22.60 -11.42 6.13
CA VAL A 96 22.63 -10.70 4.85
C VAL A 96 24.04 -10.17 4.62
N ILE A 97 24.66 -10.57 3.52
CA ILE A 97 26.02 -10.15 3.15
C ILE A 97 25.94 -9.56 1.76
N GLY A 98 26.72 -8.53 1.49
CA GLY A 98 26.85 -8.04 0.13
C GLY A 98 27.81 -6.90 -0.08
N ASP A 99 27.87 -6.50 -1.34
CA ASP A 99 28.75 -5.48 -1.86
C ASP A 99 27.98 -4.51 -2.77
N VAL A 100 28.35 -3.24 -2.67
CA VAL A 100 27.89 -2.16 -3.55
C VAL A 100 29.11 -1.57 -4.23
N GLY A 101 29.27 -1.83 -5.52
CA GLY A 101 30.41 -1.38 -6.31
C GLY A 101 30.02 -0.30 -7.30
N LYS A 102 30.80 0.76 -7.44
CA LYS A 102 30.66 1.73 -8.54
C LYS A 102 31.51 1.29 -9.73
N LEU A 103 30.87 0.96 -10.85
CA LEU A 103 31.52 0.60 -12.12
C LEU A 103 31.21 1.67 -13.17
N GLY A 104 32.13 2.60 -13.36
CA GLY A 104 31.93 3.73 -14.28
C GLY A 104 30.79 4.63 -13.83
N SER A 105 29.70 4.65 -14.60
CA SER A 105 28.48 5.44 -14.31
C SER A 105 27.38 4.67 -13.60
N VAL A 106 27.51 3.35 -13.44
CA VAL A 106 26.49 2.50 -12.80
C VAL A 106 26.98 1.95 -11.47
N MET A 107 26.05 1.64 -10.58
CA MET A 107 26.32 0.96 -9.31
C MET A 107 25.80 -0.48 -9.37
N GLN A 108 26.66 -1.43 -9.09
CA GLN A 108 26.31 -2.84 -8.99
C GLN A 108 26.01 -3.18 -7.53
N VAL A 109 24.85 -3.78 -7.28
CA VAL A 109 24.46 -4.28 -5.96
C VAL A 109 24.39 -5.80 -5.99
N ASN A 110 25.19 -6.45 -5.15
CA ASN A 110 25.16 -7.90 -4.95
C ASN A 110 24.86 -8.21 -3.50
N LEU A 111 23.83 -9.02 -3.24
CA LEU A 111 23.37 -9.37 -1.91
C LEU A 111 23.07 -10.87 -1.84
N ARG A 112 23.32 -11.47 -0.69
CA ARG A 112 23.03 -12.88 -0.41
C ARG A 112 22.67 -13.09 1.05
N VAL A 113 21.86 -14.10 1.33
CA VAL A 113 21.56 -14.54 2.69
C VAL A 113 22.15 -15.92 2.92
N VAL A 114 22.89 -16.06 4.02
CA VAL A 114 23.54 -17.31 4.42
C VAL A 114 22.99 -17.73 5.78
N SER A 115 22.66 -19.01 5.96
CA SER A 115 22.18 -19.56 7.23
C SER A 115 23.30 -19.72 8.26
N ALA A 116 22.95 -20.03 9.52
CA ALA A 116 23.92 -20.36 10.56
C ALA A 116 24.75 -21.62 10.28
N GLU A 117 24.31 -22.47 9.35
CA GLU A 117 25.05 -23.64 8.88
C GLU A 117 25.90 -23.33 7.64
N GLY A 118 25.97 -22.07 7.21
CA GLY A 118 26.70 -21.65 6.01
C GLY A 118 25.97 -21.95 4.69
N LYS A 119 24.69 -22.34 4.74
CA LYS A 119 23.91 -22.63 3.53
C LYS A 119 23.42 -21.34 2.88
N LEU A 120 23.57 -21.23 1.57
CA LEU A 120 23.00 -20.12 0.80
C LEU A 120 21.47 -20.23 0.73
N LEU A 121 20.77 -19.23 1.26
CA LEU A 121 19.30 -19.19 1.35
C LEU A 121 18.66 -18.30 0.27
N ALA A 122 19.33 -17.20 -0.09
CA ALA A 122 18.85 -16.26 -1.10
C ALA A 122 19.99 -15.53 -1.78
N ILE A 123 19.77 -15.12 -3.03
CA ILE A 123 20.70 -14.29 -3.81
C ILE A 123 19.90 -13.17 -4.49
N PHE A 124 20.52 -12.01 -4.61
CA PHE A 124 20.03 -10.90 -5.40
C PHE A 124 21.22 -10.16 -6.04
N SER A 125 21.08 -9.78 -7.30
CA SER A 125 22.09 -8.99 -8.02
C SER A 125 21.38 -8.09 -9.02
N LYS A 126 21.68 -6.79 -8.99
CA LYS A 126 21.09 -5.82 -9.93
C LYS A 126 21.93 -4.56 -10.04
N GLU A 127 21.92 -3.98 -11.23
CA GLU A 127 22.52 -2.67 -11.53
C GLU A 127 21.55 -1.53 -11.22
N ALA A 128 22.09 -0.43 -10.70
CA ALA A 128 21.42 0.85 -10.52
C ALA A 128 22.12 1.92 -11.37
N ALA A 129 21.37 2.61 -12.21
CA ALA A 129 21.91 3.64 -13.11
C ALA A 129 22.25 4.95 -12.38
N ASN A 130 21.61 5.22 -11.25
CA ASN A 130 21.78 6.42 -10.43
C ASN A 130 21.29 6.16 -8.99
N ASP A 131 21.42 7.16 -8.12
CA ASP A 131 21.08 7.07 -6.70
C ASP A 131 19.58 6.82 -6.45
N ASP A 132 18.70 7.32 -7.33
CA ASP A 132 17.25 7.07 -7.23
C ASP A 132 16.91 5.62 -7.57
N ALA A 133 17.47 5.11 -8.68
CA ALA A 133 17.36 3.71 -9.07
C ALA A 133 17.96 2.77 -8.01
N LEU A 134 18.98 3.21 -7.27
CA LEU A 134 19.58 2.44 -6.19
C LEU A 134 18.58 2.16 -5.07
N ARG A 135 17.70 3.12 -4.75
CA ARG A 135 16.63 2.91 -3.75
C ARG A 135 15.64 1.84 -4.21
N GLU A 136 15.23 1.89 -5.47
CA GLU A 136 14.34 0.88 -6.06
C GLU A 136 14.99 -0.51 -6.06
N VAL A 137 16.29 -0.57 -6.34
CA VAL A 137 17.07 -1.81 -6.28
C VAL A 137 17.08 -2.38 -4.86
N PHE A 138 17.29 -1.57 -3.83
CA PHE A 138 17.23 -2.04 -2.43
C PHE A 138 15.83 -2.49 -2.00
N GLN A 139 14.78 -1.81 -2.43
CA GLN A 139 13.39 -2.24 -2.17
C GLN A 139 13.10 -3.60 -2.83
N ALA A 140 13.53 -3.77 -4.08
CA ALA A 140 13.41 -5.03 -4.81
C ALA A 140 14.26 -6.14 -4.18
N ALA A 141 15.47 -5.80 -3.72
CA ALA A 141 16.36 -6.71 -3.01
C ALA A 141 15.70 -7.22 -1.73
N ALA A 142 15.24 -6.33 -0.85
CA ALA A 142 14.60 -6.73 0.40
C ALA A 142 13.40 -7.65 0.16
N ALA A 143 12.52 -7.30 -0.79
CA ALA A 143 11.38 -8.13 -1.14
C ALA A 143 11.79 -9.51 -1.69
N SER A 144 12.84 -9.57 -2.51
CA SER A 144 13.35 -10.82 -3.08
C SER A 144 14.02 -11.70 -2.04
N LEU A 145 14.90 -11.13 -1.22
CA LEU A 145 15.65 -11.84 -0.18
C LEU A 145 14.71 -12.41 0.88
N VAL A 146 13.73 -11.64 1.37
CA VAL A 146 12.75 -12.12 2.35
C VAL A 146 11.94 -13.29 1.79
N ARG A 147 11.41 -13.17 0.56
CA ARG A 147 10.63 -14.25 -0.07
C ARG A 147 11.46 -15.52 -0.30
N GLN A 148 12.67 -15.38 -0.84
CA GLN A 148 13.55 -16.52 -1.10
C GLN A 148 13.95 -17.20 0.21
N THR A 149 14.31 -16.43 1.23
CA THR A 149 14.74 -16.95 2.53
C THR A 149 13.59 -17.63 3.26
N ALA A 150 12.41 -17.01 3.30
CA ALA A 150 11.21 -17.61 3.87
C ALA A 150 10.84 -18.94 3.20
N LYS A 151 10.91 -18.98 1.86
CA LYS A 151 10.69 -20.22 1.09
C LYS A 151 11.75 -21.28 1.40
N ALA A 152 13.02 -20.89 1.49
CA ALA A 152 14.12 -21.81 1.78
C ALA A 152 14.05 -22.42 3.18
N LEU A 153 13.49 -21.68 4.14
CA LEU A 153 13.34 -22.08 5.54
C LEU A 153 11.94 -22.61 5.90
N SER A 154 11.02 -22.68 4.94
CA SER A 154 9.60 -23.03 5.17
C SER A 154 8.93 -22.18 6.27
N ARG A 155 9.32 -20.90 6.38
CA ARG A 155 8.80 -19.95 7.36
C ARG A 155 7.67 -19.11 6.74
N VAL A 156 6.65 -18.81 7.54
CA VAL A 156 5.58 -17.89 7.15
C VAL A 156 6.05 -16.47 7.47
N VAL A 157 6.15 -15.61 6.45
CA VAL A 157 6.31 -14.17 6.68
C VAL A 157 4.92 -13.65 7.01
N PRO A 158 4.68 -13.07 8.20
CA PRO A 158 3.38 -12.52 8.52
C PRO A 158 3.06 -11.38 7.55
N GLU A 159 2.12 -11.63 6.64
CA GLU A 159 1.65 -10.67 5.64
C GLU A 159 1.08 -9.39 6.28
N ALA A 160 0.64 -9.49 7.55
CA ALA A 160 0.17 -8.37 8.36
C ALA A 160 1.24 -7.32 8.70
N ALA A 161 2.55 -7.65 8.65
CA ALA A 161 3.62 -6.65 8.81
C ALA A 161 3.93 -5.90 7.50
N VAL A 162 3.45 -6.40 6.36
CA VAL A 162 3.68 -5.84 5.03
C VAL A 162 2.59 -4.81 4.64
N GLU A 163 1.38 -4.92 5.22
CA GLU A 163 0.27 -3.99 4.92
C GLU A 163 0.44 -2.59 5.53
N ALA A 164 1.28 -2.40 6.55
CA ALA A 164 1.32 -1.13 7.27
C ALA A 164 2.09 0.00 6.55
N GLN A 165 3.02 -0.29 5.63
CA GLN A 165 3.92 0.77 5.12
C GLN A 165 4.38 0.66 3.66
N VAL A 166 3.85 -0.29 2.88
CA VAL A 166 4.05 -0.23 1.43
C VAL A 166 2.92 0.64 0.85
N VAL A 167 3.15 1.95 0.74
CA VAL A 167 2.44 2.79 -0.25
C VAL A 167 2.94 2.36 -1.62
N THR A 168 2.62 1.13 -2.03
CA THR A 168 2.57 0.75 -3.43
C THR A 168 1.51 1.64 -4.05
N GLY A 169 1.86 2.29 -5.17
CA GLY A 169 1.09 3.31 -5.85
C GLY A 169 -0.42 3.22 -5.64
N SER A 170 -0.99 4.35 -5.20
CA SER A 170 -2.39 4.51 -4.83
C SER A 170 -3.33 3.68 -5.72
N PRO A 171 -4.13 2.75 -5.16
CA PRO A 171 -5.09 1.95 -5.93
C PRO A 171 -6.15 2.82 -6.66
N VAL A 172 -6.17 4.13 -6.40
CA VAL A 172 -7.02 5.12 -7.06
C VAL A 172 -6.82 5.15 -8.59
N ARG A 173 -5.61 4.94 -9.11
CA ARG A 173 -5.37 4.96 -10.58
C ARG A 173 -5.96 3.75 -11.31
N ARG A 174 -6.24 2.62 -10.64
CA ARG A 174 -6.90 1.46 -11.26
C ARG A 174 -8.43 1.60 -11.31
N TYR A 175 -9.00 2.39 -10.39
CA TYR A 175 -10.44 2.57 -10.23
C TYR A 175 -10.93 3.99 -10.55
N PHE A 176 -10.10 4.84 -11.16
CA PHE A 176 -10.43 6.23 -11.50
C PHE A 176 -11.70 6.37 -12.37
N TRP A 177 -12.03 5.34 -13.14
CA TRP A 177 -13.19 5.31 -14.03
C TRP A 177 -14.50 4.99 -13.30
N VAL A 178 -14.44 4.41 -12.09
CA VAL A 178 -15.63 3.94 -11.36
C VAL A 178 -16.56 5.10 -10.98
N PRO A 179 -16.10 6.23 -10.39
CA PRO A 179 -16.97 7.37 -10.10
C PRO A 179 -17.57 8.01 -11.35
N ALA A 180 -16.82 8.03 -12.46
CA ALA A 180 -17.30 8.60 -13.72
C ALA A 180 -18.42 7.74 -14.35
N VAL A 181 -18.28 6.42 -14.34
CA VAL A 181 -19.32 5.49 -14.84
C VAL A 181 -20.55 5.52 -13.94
N VAL A 182 -20.37 5.48 -12.62
CA VAL A 182 -21.48 5.58 -11.65
C VAL A 182 -22.20 6.93 -11.82
N GLY A 183 -21.46 8.02 -11.94
CA GLY A 183 -22.03 9.36 -12.14
C GLY A 183 -22.85 9.47 -13.43
N ALA A 184 -22.33 8.94 -14.55
CA ALA A 184 -23.06 8.93 -15.82
C ALA A 184 -24.37 8.15 -15.76
N VAL A 185 -24.38 6.98 -15.10
CA VAL A 185 -25.60 6.18 -14.90
C VAL A 185 -26.62 6.95 -14.05
N VAL A 186 -26.18 7.53 -12.94
CA VAL A 186 -27.07 8.27 -12.02
C VAL A 186 -27.65 9.52 -12.69
N THR A 187 -26.86 10.26 -13.47
CA THR A 187 -27.36 11.39 -14.27
C THR A 187 -28.39 10.93 -15.30
N GLY A 188 -28.14 9.82 -16.01
CA GLY A 188 -29.08 9.27 -16.99
C GLY A 188 -30.44 8.90 -16.38
N VAL A 189 -30.44 8.25 -15.22
CA VAL A 189 -31.67 7.94 -14.47
C VAL A 189 -32.40 9.21 -14.03
N GLY A 190 -31.66 10.20 -13.53
CA GLY A 190 -32.22 11.48 -13.10
C GLY A 190 -32.91 12.25 -14.24
N VAL A 191 -32.31 12.26 -15.44
CA VAL A 191 -32.92 12.86 -16.64
C VAL A 191 -34.20 12.13 -17.03
N GLY A 192 -34.22 10.79 -17.00
CA GLY A 192 -35.42 10.00 -17.30
C GLY A 192 -36.61 10.33 -16.38
N LEU A 193 -36.34 10.52 -15.08
CA LEU A 193 -37.39 10.91 -14.11
C LEU A 193 -37.94 12.32 -14.37
N LEU A 194 -37.11 13.25 -14.87
CA LEU A 194 -37.54 14.60 -15.24
C LEU A 194 -38.39 14.62 -16.50
N VAL A 195 -38.08 13.78 -17.49
CA VAL A 195 -38.90 13.62 -18.70
C VAL A 195 -40.28 13.07 -18.34
N ASP A 196 -40.34 12.00 -17.53
CA ASP A 196 -41.61 11.42 -17.06
C ASP A 196 -42.44 12.42 -16.21
N ALA A 197 -41.78 13.26 -15.41
CA ALA A 197 -42.46 14.33 -14.68
C ALA A 197 -43.06 15.38 -15.64
N GLY A 198 -42.38 15.69 -16.75
CA GLY A 198 -42.86 16.57 -17.81
C GLY A 198 -44.07 16.01 -18.54
N ASP A 199 -44.07 14.72 -18.86
CA ASP A 199 -45.18 14.04 -19.52
C ASP A 199 -46.44 14.04 -18.65
N LYS A 200 -46.30 13.76 -17.34
CA LYS A 200 -47.39 13.85 -16.36
C LYS A 200 -47.92 15.27 -16.22
N ALA A 201 -47.05 16.28 -16.25
CA ALA A 201 -47.45 17.68 -16.22
C ALA A 201 -48.20 18.11 -17.49
N ASN A 202 -47.85 17.55 -18.65
CA ASN A 202 -48.57 17.79 -19.91
C ASN A 202 -49.93 17.08 -19.93
N GLN A 203 -50.02 15.84 -19.45
CA GLN A 203 -51.30 15.13 -19.30
C GLN A 203 -52.29 15.95 -18.46
N LEU A 204 -51.84 16.49 -17.31
CA LEU A 204 -52.65 17.36 -16.45
C LEU A 204 -53.17 18.64 -17.12
N LYS A 205 -52.57 19.09 -18.24
CA LYS A 205 -53.02 20.27 -19.00
C LYS A 205 -54.02 19.93 -20.11
N ILE A 206 -53.95 18.71 -20.65
CA ILE A 206 -54.66 18.30 -21.86
C ILE A 206 -55.91 17.50 -21.51
N ASP A 207 -55.84 16.62 -20.52
CA ASP A 207 -56.91 15.68 -20.18
C ASP A 207 -57.77 16.16 -19.01
N ARG A 208 -59.04 15.73 -19.00
CA ARG A 208 -59.95 15.97 -17.88
C ARG A 208 -59.90 14.81 -16.89
N PHE A 209 -59.36 15.08 -15.71
CA PHE A 209 -59.27 14.12 -14.61
C PHE A 209 -60.30 14.38 -13.52
N THR A 210 -60.66 13.33 -12.78
CA THR A 210 -61.36 13.47 -11.51
C THR A 210 -60.41 14.04 -10.44
N GLY A 211 -60.95 14.69 -9.39
CA GLY A 211 -60.13 15.36 -8.37
C GLY A 211 -59.07 14.47 -7.71
N ALA A 212 -59.39 13.19 -7.47
CA ALA A 212 -58.47 12.21 -6.90
C ALA A 212 -57.36 11.77 -7.88
N GLN A 213 -57.70 11.58 -9.17
CA GLN A 213 -56.71 11.21 -10.19
C GLN A 213 -55.74 12.36 -10.47
N ALA A 214 -56.22 13.61 -10.42
CA ALA A 214 -55.38 14.79 -10.57
C ALA A 214 -54.39 14.97 -9.41
N SER A 215 -54.80 14.68 -8.16
CA SER A 215 -53.91 14.77 -7.00
C SER A 215 -52.81 13.71 -7.01
N ASP A 216 -53.12 12.49 -7.46
CA ASP A 216 -52.14 11.40 -7.53
C ASP A 216 -51.08 11.66 -8.62
N LEU A 217 -51.51 12.11 -9.80
CA LEU A 217 -50.60 12.49 -10.89
C LEU A 217 -49.70 13.68 -10.49
N ARG A 218 -50.25 14.67 -9.80
CA ARG A 218 -49.49 15.83 -9.29
C ARG A 218 -48.45 15.42 -8.25
N THR A 219 -48.83 14.59 -7.29
CA THR A 219 -47.92 14.14 -6.21
C THR A 219 -46.82 13.24 -6.77
N GLY A 220 -47.17 12.35 -7.70
CA GLY A 220 -46.20 11.52 -8.42
C GLY A 220 -45.22 12.34 -9.26
N GLY A 221 -45.71 13.36 -9.97
CA GLY A 221 -44.89 14.28 -10.76
C GLY A 221 -43.93 15.11 -9.91
N GLN A 222 -44.40 15.67 -8.79
CA GLN A 222 -43.54 16.42 -7.86
C GLN A 222 -42.43 15.55 -7.28
N ARG A 223 -42.75 14.31 -6.87
CA ARG A 223 -41.75 13.35 -6.38
C ARG A 223 -40.70 13.03 -7.45
N ASN A 224 -41.12 12.79 -8.69
CA ASN A 224 -40.21 12.45 -9.78
C ASN A 224 -39.32 13.65 -10.18
N GLN A 225 -39.85 14.87 -10.09
CA GLN A 225 -39.07 16.09 -10.31
C GLN A 225 -37.98 16.28 -9.23
N THR A 226 -38.31 16.07 -7.95
CA THR A 226 -37.33 16.18 -6.85
C THR A 226 -36.25 15.10 -6.96
N LEU A 227 -36.64 13.84 -7.19
CA LEU A 227 -35.69 12.73 -7.34
C LEU A 227 -34.82 12.88 -8.59
N GLY A 228 -35.41 13.35 -9.70
CA GLY A 228 -34.68 13.61 -10.94
C GLY A 228 -33.62 14.70 -10.78
N ALA A 229 -33.99 15.84 -10.18
CA ALA A 229 -33.06 16.93 -9.93
C ALA A 229 -31.92 16.55 -8.97
N ALA A 230 -32.24 15.82 -7.89
CA ALA A 230 -31.24 15.31 -6.96
C ALA A 230 -30.27 14.31 -7.63
N GLY A 231 -30.80 13.39 -8.45
CA GLY A 231 -30.01 12.42 -9.20
C GLY A 231 -29.03 13.10 -10.17
N ILE A 232 -29.48 14.09 -10.93
CA ILE A 232 -28.59 14.85 -11.82
C ILE A 232 -27.47 15.54 -11.02
N GLY A 233 -27.80 16.19 -9.90
CA GLY A 233 -26.80 16.85 -9.05
C GLY A 233 -25.72 15.90 -8.53
N ILE A 234 -26.13 14.73 -8.01
CA ILE A 234 -25.20 13.70 -7.54
C ILE A 234 -24.34 13.16 -8.69
N GLY A 235 -24.95 12.87 -9.84
CA GLY A 235 -24.24 12.32 -10.98
C GLY A 235 -23.19 13.28 -11.55
N VAL A 236 -23.51 14.58 -11.68
CA VAL A 236 -22.55 15.61 -12.12
C VAL A 236 -21.39 15.75 -11.13
N ALA A 237 -21.67 15.74 -9.81
CA ALA A 237 -20.62 15.79 -8.79
C ALA A 237 -19.70 14.57 -8.85
N ALA A 238 -20.24 13.37 -9.08
CA ALA A 238 -19.46 12.14 -9.20
C ALA A 238 -18.57 12.13 -10.47
N ILE A 239 -19.06 12.68 -11.59
CA ILE A 239 -18.27 12.84 -12.81
C ILE A 239 -17.12 13.82 -12.58
N ALA A 240 -17.39 14.97 -11.94
CA ALA A 240 -16.36 15.96 -11.60
C ALA A 240 -15.29 15.38 -10.66
N ALA A 241 -15.69 14.57 -9.67
CA ALA A 241 -14.77 13.86 -8.79
C ALA A 241 -13.89 12.86 -9.56
N GLY A 242 -14.47 12.08 -10.48
CA GLY A 242 -13.71 11.16 -11.34
C GLY A 242 -12.71 11.88 -12.24
N ALA A 243 -13.09 13.02 -12.82
CA ALA A 243 -12.19 13.86 -13.61
C ALA A 243 -11.05 14.45 -12.76
N ALA A 244 -11.35 14.92 -11.55
CA ALA A 244 -10.33 15.40 -10.60
C ALA A 244 -9.37 14.28 -10.18
N MET A 245 -9.87 13.08 -9.90
CA MET A 245 -9.03 11.92 -9.59
C MET A 245 -8.14 11.51 -10.77
N TYR A 246 -8.62 11.62 -12.01
CA TYR A 246 -7.81 11.34 -13.20
C TYR A 246 -6.70 12.37 -13.42
N LEU A 247 -6.99 13.66 -13.17
CA LEU A 247 -6.05 14.76 -13.41
C LEU A 247 -5.07 14.99 -12.25
N PHE A 248 -5.47 14.71 -11.01
CA PHE A 248 -4.73 15.08 -9.79
C PHE A 248 -4.41 13.90 -8.85
N GLY A 249 -4.65 12.65 -9.25
CA GLY A 249 -4.62 11.46 -8.38
C GLY A 249 -3.28 11.06 -7.73
N ASP A 250 -2.22 11.87 -7.86
CA ASP A 250 -0.96 11.69 -7.12
C ASP A 250 -0.94 12.45 -5.78
N SER A 251 -1.82 13.43 -5.57
CA SER A 251 -2.02 14.15 -4.30
C SER A 251 -3.37 13.76 -3.68
N GLY A 252 -3.41 13.59 -2.36
CA GLY A 252 -4.49 12.94 -1.60
C GLY A 252 -5.92 13.26 -2.05
N ALA A 253 -6.79 12.24 -2.01
CA ALA A 253 -8.13 12.28 -2.59
C ALA A 253 -8.99 13.44 -2.01
N PRO A 254 -9.55 14.32 -2.85
CA PRO A 254 -10.45 15.38 -2.40
C PRO A 254 -11.79 14.79 -1.95
N ALA A 255 -12.34 15.29 -0.85
CA ALA A 255 -13.67 14.94 -0.37
C ALA A 255 -14.71 15.80 -1.10
N VAL A 256 -15.65 15.15 -1.79
CA VAL A 256 -16.77 15.82 -2.46
C VAL A 256 -18.05 15.54 -1.68
N ALA A 257 -18.75 16.60 -1.28
CA ALA A 257 -20.04 16.51 -0.61
C ALA A 257 -21.11 17.19 -1.46
N VAL A 258 -22.29 16.57 -1.53
CA VAL A 258 -23.48 17.14 -2.20
C VAL A 258 -24.55 17.34 -1.15
N VAL A 259 -25.02 18.59 -1.02
CA VAL A 259 -26.10 18.95 -0.09
C VAL A 259 -27.32 19.37 -0.91
N PRO A 260 -28.41 18.58 -0.91
CA PRO A 260 -29.64 18.96 -1.57
C PRO A 260 -30.36 20.06 -0.77
N GLY A 261 -30.85 21.09 -1.47
CA GLY A 261 -31.63 22.21 -0.91
C GLY A 261 -32.94 22.47 -1.66
N PRO A 262 -33.84 23.30 -1.12
CA PRO A 262 -35.18 23.54 -1.66
C PRO A 262 -35.20 24.14 -3.08
N SER A 263 -34.10 24.74 -3.51
CA SER A 263 -33.95 25.45 -4.79
C SER A 263 -32.83 24.88 -5.68
N GLY A 264 -32.22 23.75 -5.32
CA GLY A 264 -31.15 23.11 -6.11
C GLY A 264 -30.20 22.24 -5.28
N ALA A 265 -29.17 21.69 -5.92
CA ALA A 265 -28.09 20.96 -5.24
C ALA A 265 -26.84 21.83 -5.18
N MET A 266 -26.21 21.95 -4.00
CA MET A 266 -24.87 22.52 -3.87
C MET A 266 -23.85 21.39 -3.83
N VAL A 267 -22.78 21.54 -4.61
CA VAL A 267 -21.62 20.64 -4.63
C VAL A 267 -20.47 21.39 -3.98
N SER A 268 -19.90 20.83 -2.91
CA SER A 268 -18.66 21.34 -2.31
C SER A 268 -17.54 20.32 -2.50
N VAL A 269 -16.37 20.82 -2.85
CA VAL A 269 -15.14 20.03 -2.97
C VAL A 269 -14.17 20.58 -1.94
N SER A 270 -13.71 19.72 -1.02
CA SER A 270 -12.71 20.07 -0.01
C SER A 270 -11.46 19.22 -0.24
N GLY A 271 -10.31 19.89 -0.36
CA GLY A 271 -9.01 19.27 -0.57
C GLY A 271 -7.88 20.22 -0.19
N VAL A 272 -6.71 19.66 0.10
CA VAL A 272 -5.50 20.44 0.39
C VAL A 272 -4.89 20.85 -0.96
N LEU A 273 -4.93 22.15 -1.26
CA LEU A 273 -4.23 22.72 -2.41
C LEU A 273 -2.72 22.75 -2.11
N PRO A 274 -1.85 22.37 -3.06
CA PRO A 274 -0.41 22.59 -2.94
C PRO A 274 -0.06 24.08 -2.98
#